data_AF-A0A843E2Z4-F1
#
_entry.id   AF-A0A843E2Z4-F1
#
_cell.length_a   1.000
_cell.length_b   1.000
_cell.length_c   1.000
_cell.angle_alpha   90.00
_cell.angle_beta   90.00
_cell.angle_gamma   90.00
#
_symmetry.space_group_name_H-M   'P 1'
#
loop_
_entity.id
_entity.type
_entity.pdbx_description
1 polymer ?
#
loop_
_entity_poly.entity_id
_entity_poly.type
_entity_poly.pdbx_seq_one_letter_code
_entity_poly.pdbx_strand_id
1 'polypeptide(L)'
;DYIDSDEDPLIKIALIHYQFETIHPYRDGNGRIGRLLIMLLLYKEGILTYPVIYPSEYFDRNRSRYIDLLFEVSSEDRFTEWFSFFLGALKEQADRSFAMISALAAYRKQLYSRCASKTETDLVELFFVNPYLNSKDVADKCGVSSPTAMKLLSKMESAGILRETTGRKKGRLYVADGVLDILMGR
;
A
#
# COMPACT_ATOMS: atom_id res chain seq x y z
N ASP A 1 31.08 12.91 10.02
CA ASP A 1 30.03 11.92 9.74
C ASP A 1 28.78 12.57 9.18
N TYR A 2 28.53 12.46 7.87
CA TYR A 2 27.32 13.03 7.23
C TYR A 2 26.05 12.29 7.66
N ILE A 3 26.17 11.02 8.05
CA ILE A 3 25.06 10.23 8.59
C ILE A 3 24.51 10.88 9.87
N ASP A 4 25.38 11.49 10.68
CA ASP A 4 25.05 12.15 11.95
C ASP A 4 24.85 13.68 11.82
N SER A 5 24.71 14.23 10.61
CA SER A 5 24.48 15.68 10.43
C SER A 5 23.07 16.10 10.84
N ASP A 6 22.84 17.36 11.19
CA ASP A 6 21.50 17.91 11.49
C ASP A 6 20.65 18.20 10.22
N GLU A 7 21.01 17.61 9.07
CA GLU A 7 20.27 17.82 7.82
C GLU A 7 18.90 17.12 7.81
N ASP A 8 17.95 17.72 7.10
CA ASP A 8 16.59 17.21 6.95
C ASP A 8 16.60 15.74 6.49
N PRO A 9 15.94 14.81 7.22
CA PRO A 9 16.03 13.39 6.90
C PRO A 9 15.50 13.05 5.50
N LEU A 10 14.58 13.83 4.93
CA LEU A 10 14.10 13.60 3.56
C LEU A 10 15.18 13.88 2.52
N ILE A 11 16.00 14.91 2.74
CA ILE A 11 17.15 15.22 1.89
C ILE A 11 18.20 14.11 1.99
N LYS A 12 18.50 13.66 3.21
CA LYS A 12 19.40 12.52 3.42
C LYS A 12 18.92 11.26 2.71
N ILE A 13 17.63 10.94 2.80
CA ILE A 13 17.05 9.77 2.14
C ILE A 13 17.15 9.90 0.62
N ALA A 14 16.86 11.08 0.06
CA ALA A 14 17.01 11.34 -1.36
C ALA A 14 18.46 11.14 -1.83
N LEU A 15 19.44 11.61 -1.04
CA LEU A 15 20.85 11.44 -1.34
C LEU A 15 21.30 9.98 -1.20
N ILE A 16 20.88 9.27 -0.14
CA ILE A 16 21.18 7.85 0.05
C ILE A 16 20.63 7.03 -1.11
N HIS A 17 19.41 7.32 -1.58
CA HIS A 17 18.83 6.65 -2.73
C HIS A 17 19.66 6.90 -4.01
N TYR A 18 20.01 8.16 -4.28
CA TYR A 18 20.89 8.53 -5.40
C TYR A 18 22.24 7.77 -5.36
N GLN A 19 22.90 7.78 -4.20
CA GLN A 19 24.19 7.11 -4.00
C GLN A 19 24.08 5.60 -4.20
N PHE A 20 23.02 4.98 -3.68
CA PHE A 20 22.78 3.55 -3.85
C PHE A 20 22.61 3.16 -5.33
N GLU A 21 21.81 3.90 -6.08
CA GLU A 21 21.61 3.65 -7.51
C GLU A 21 22.89 3.86 -8.32
N THR A 22 23.71 4.84 -7.94
CA THR A 22 24.98 5.18 -8.59
C THR A 22 26.08 4.16 -8.32
N ILE A 23 26.22 3.70 -7.07
CA ILE A 23 27.20 2.67 -6.69
C ILE A 23 26.85 1.32 -7.35
N HIS A 24 25.56 1.04 -7.48
CA HIS A 24 25.04 -0.17 -8.11
C HIS A 24 25.69 -1.48 -7.57
N PRO A 25 25.62 -1.73 -6.24
CA PRO A 25 26.49 -2.70 -5.57
C PRO A 25 26.18 -4.18 -5.88
N TYR A 26 24.99 -4.50 -6.40
CA TYR A 26 24.56 -5.86 -6.68
C TYR A 26 24.56 -6.20 -8.17
N ARG A 27 24.57 -7.49 -8.52
CA ARG A 27 24.51 -7.96 -9.92
C ARG A 27 23.14 -7.73 -10.59
N ASP A 28 22.07 -7.83 -9.81
CA ASP A 28 20.69 -7.54 -10.21
C ASP A 28 19.91 -7.10 -8.96
N GLY A 29 18.81 -6.40 -9.15
CA GLY A 29 17.90 -6.00 -8.09
C GLY A 29 18.18 -4.66 -7.45
N ASN A 30 19.21 -3.92 -7.91
CA ASN A 30 19.57 -2.61 -7.37
C ASN A 30 18.34 -1.69 -7.31
N GLY A 31 17.66 -1.43 -8.43
CA GLY A 31 16.47 -0.57 -8.42
C GLY A 31 15.37 -1.00 -7.44
N ARG A 32 15.16 -2.30 -7.22
CA ARG A 32 14.17 -2.82 -6.26
C ARG A 32 14.62 -2.56 -4.82
N ILE A 33 15.88 -2.81 -4.51
CA ILE A 33 16.46 -2.58 -3.19
C ILE A 33 16.55 -1.08 -2.90
N GLY A 34 16.99 -0.27 -3.87
CA GLY A 34 17.10 1.18 -3.75
C GLY A 34 15.76 1.82 -3.42
N ARG A 35 14.67 1.39 -4.07
CA ARG A 35 13.31 1.87 -3.77
C ARG A 35 12.77 1.36 -2.44
N LEU A 36 13.07 0.11 -2.06
CA LEU A 36 12.73 -0.42 -0.74
C LEU A 36 13.43 0.35 0.38
N LEU A 37 14.69 0.73 0.18
CA LEU A 37 15.47 1.50 1.16
C LEU A 37 14.83 2.85 1.49
N ILE A 38 14.22 3.53 0.52
CA ILE A 38 13.49 4.78 0.78
C ILE A 38 12.45 4.57 1.88
N MET A 39 11.63 3.53 1.74
CA MET A 39 10.58 3.23 2.71
C MET A 39 11.09 2.80 4.08
N LEU A 40 12.15 1.99 4.11
CA LEU A 40 12.78 1.57 5.35
C LEU A 40 13.41 2.75 6.10
N LEU A 41 14.01 3.69 5.38
CA LEU A 41 14.60 4.88 5.98
C LEU A 41 13.52 5.86 6.47
N LEU A 42 12.46 6.09 5.70
CA LEU A 42 11.32 6.91 6.17
C LEU A 42 10.71 6.36 7.48
N TYR A 43 10.63 5.03 7.60
CA TYR A 43 10.19 4.37 8.82
C TYR A 43 11.23 4.51 9.95
N LYS A 44 12.51 4.28 9.66
CA LYS A 44 13.60 4.39 10.64
C LYS A 44 13.73 5.80 11.23
N GLU A 45 13.60 6.83 10.40
CA GLU A 45 13.68 8.25 10.79
C GLU A 45 12.39 8.74 11.47
N GLY A 46 11.37 7.88 11.66
CA GLY A 46 10.12 8.22 12.33
C GLY A 46 9.18 9.13 11.52
N ILE A 47 9.50 9.41 10.26
CA ILE A 47 8.63 10.16 9.34
C ILE A 47 7.36 9.36 9.05
N LEU A 48 7.48 8.05 8.95
CA LEU A 48 6.36 7.13 8.78
C LEU A 48 6.24 6.17 9.96
N THR A 49 5.03 6.02 10.50
CA THR A 49 4.71 4.96 11.47
C THR A 49 4.45 3.61 10.81
N TYR A 50 4.06 3.61 9.52
CA TYR A 50 3.83 2.40 8.73
C TYR A 50 4.32 2.61 7.30
N PRO A 51 4.85 1.58 6.62
CA PRO A 51 5.38 1.68 5.28
C PRO A 51 4.25 1.72 4.23
N VAL A 52 3.48 2.81 4.20
CA VAL A 52 2.26 2.94 3.37
C VAL A 52 2.43 3.76 2.10
N ILE A 53 3.59 4.39 1.90
CA ILE A 53 3.92 5.18 0.71
C ILE A 53 4.69 4.29 -0.28
N TYR A 54 4.50 4.47 -1.59
CA TYR A 54 5.26 3.70 -2.58
C TYR A 54 5.75 4.58 -3.75
N PRO A 55 6.94 5.19 -3.62
CA PRO A 55 7.50 6.11 -4.62
C PRO A 55 7.71 5.50 -6.01
N SER A 56 7.81 4.18 -6.10
CA SER A 56 8.07 3.50 -7.37
C SER A 56 7.00 3.78 -8.42
N GLU A 57 5.73 3.93 -8.06
CA GLU A 57 4.67 4.26 -9.03
C GLU A 57 4.95 5.61 -9.71
N TYR A 58 5.39 6.60 -8.93
CA TYR A 58 5.76 7.91 -9.46
C TYR A 58 7.03 7.81 -10.32
N PHE A 59 8.05 7.09 -9.88
CA PHE A 59 9.29 6.91 -10.65
C PHE A 59 9.06 6.16 -11.95
N ASP A 60 8.24 5.11 -11.95
CA ASP A 60 7.93 4.33 -13.16
C ASP A 60 7.13 5.17 -14.16
N ARG A 61 6.16 5.98 -13.69
CA ARG A 61 5.42 6.90 -14.55
C ARG A 61 6.31 8.01 -15.13
N ASN A 62 7.34 8.44 -14.39
CA ASN A 62 8.29 9.48 -14.78
C ASN A 62 9.68 8.91 -15.11
N ARG A 63 9.74 7.68 -15.64
CA ARG A 63 10.98 6.89 -15.74
C ARG A 63 12.12 7.60 -16.46
N SER A 64 11.82 8.25 -17.59
CA SER A 64 12.85 8.99 -18.35
C SER A 64 13.44 10.09 -17.50
N ARG A 65 12.60 10.94 -16.89
CA ARG A 65 13.07 12.05 -16.05
C ARG A 65 13.84 11.57 -14.83
N TYR A 66 13.42 10.46 -14.21
CA TYR A 66 14.14 9.85 -13.11
C TYR A 66 15.57 9.45 -13.51
N ILE A 67 15.73 8.78 -14.65
CA ILE A 67 17.05 8.35 -15.16
C ILE A 67 17.89 9.58 -15.55
N ASP A 68 17.30 10.55 -16.25
CA ASP A 68 17.98 11.77 -16.68
C ASP A 68 18.52 12.53 -15.46
N LEU A 69 17.73 12.66 -14.40
CA LEU A 69 18.15 13.30 -13.16
C LEU A 69 19.32 12.59 -12.47
N LEU A 70 19.33 11.26 -12.43
CA LEU A 70 20.45 10.51 -11.87
C LEU A 70 21.75 10.81 -12.65
N PHE A 71 21.66 10.91 -13.98
CA PHE A 71 22.78 11.30 -14.82
C PHE A 71 23.20 12.76 -14.60
N GLU A 72 22.25 13.70 -14.68
CA GLU A 72 22.44 15.14 -14.50
C GLU A 72 23.08 15.49 -13.15
N VAL A 73 22.76 14.77 -12.07
CA VAL A 73 23.45 14.95 -10.78
C VAL A 73 24.92 14.56 -10.91
N SER A 74 25.24 13.45 -11.56
CA SER A 74 26.62 12.97 -11.71
C SER A 74 27.47 13.81 -12.67
N SER A 75 26.85 14.43 -13.68
CA SER A 75 27.56 15.18 -14.74
C SER A 75 27.55 16.70 -14.55
N GLU A 76 26.50 17.24 -13.91
CA GLU A 76 26.23 18.68 -13.84
C GLU A 76 25.93 19.21 -12.42
N ASP A 77 26.04 18.38 -11.38
CA ASP A 77 25.78 18.78 -9.97
C ASP A 77 24.34 19.26 -9.71
N ARG A 78 23.37 18.72 -10.46
CA ARG A 78 21.93 19.09 -10.45
C ARG A 78 21.14 18.55 -9.25
N PHE A 79 21.69 18.68 -8.05
CA PHE A 79 21.05 18.16 -6.83
C PHE A 79 19.72 18.83 -6.51
N THR A 80 19.56 20.12 -6.81
CA THR A 80 18.30 20.85 -6.55
C THR A 80 17.13 20.25 -7.31
N GLU A 81 17.32 19.94 -8.59
CA GLU A 81 16.33 19.32 -9.46
C GLU A 81 16.03 17.87 -9.03
N TRP A 82 17.05 17.12 -8.61
CA TRP A 82 16.89 15.80 -8.02
C TRP A 82 16.04 15.81 -6.75
N PHE A 83 16.38 16.69 -5.80
CA PHE A 83 15.62 16.81 -4.55
C PHE A 83 14.18 17.25 -4.83
N SER A 84 13.97 18.20 -5.74
CA SER A 84 12.63 18.66 -6.13
C SER A 84 11.79 17.51 -6.71
N PHE A 85 12.38 16.69 -7.58
CA PHE A 85 11.72 15.51 -8.15
C PHE A 85 11.41 14.45 -7.10
N PHE A 86 12.39 14.12 -6.26
CA PHE A 86 12.28 13.09 -5.23
C PHE A 86 11.23 13.46 -4.16
N LEU A 87 11.29 14.69 -3.65
CA LEU A 87 10.31 15.20 -2.68
C LEU A 87 8.92 15.34 -3.31
N GLY A 88 8.84 15.71 -4.60
CA GLY A 88 7.59 15.71 -5.35
C GLY A 88 6.96 14.32 -5.42
N ALA A 89 7.78 13.28 -5.65
CA ALA A 89 7.33 11.88 -5.63
C ALA A 89 6.78 11.47 -4.25
N LEU A 90 7.51 11.81 -3.18
CA LEU A 90 7.08 11.52 -1.81
C LEU A 90 5.77 12.23 -1.47
N LYS A 91 5.65 13.52 -1.82
CA LYS A 91 4.43 14.30 -1.59
C LYS A 91 3.23 13.69 -2.31
N GLU A 92 3.35 13.41 -3.61
CA GLU A 92 2.22 12.85 -4.38
C GLU A 92 1.78 11.50 -3.80
N GLN A 93 2.74 10.64 -3.44
CA GLN A 93 2.44 9.33 -2.88
C GLN A 93 1.88 9.41 -1.45
N ALA A 94 2.29 10.40 -0.65
CA ALA A 94 1.66 10.69 0.63
C ALA A 94 0.20 11.14 0.46
N ASP A 95 -0.07 12.07 -0.46
CA ASP A 95 -1.42 12.56 -0.74
C ASP A 95 -2.34 11.42 -1.23
N ARG A 96 -1.85 10.56 -2.12
CA ARG A 96 -2.57 9.35 -2.59
C ARG A 96 -2.87 8.38 -1.45
N SER A 97 -1.85 8.06 -0.64
CA SER A 97 -2.01 7.15 0.50
C SER A 97 -3.02 7.68 1.51
N PHE A 98 -2.97 8.99 1.78
CA PHE A 98 -3.93 9.65 2.66
C PHE A 98 -5.36 9.58 2.12
N ALA A 99 -5.57 9.86 0.83
CA ALA A 99 -6.88 9.76 0.19
C ALA A 99 -7.43 8.33 0.24
N MET A 100 -6.60 7.33 -0.09
CA MET A 100 -6.98 5.91 -0.06
C MET A 100 -7.34 5.44 1.36
N ILE A 101 -6.51 5.74 2.36
CA ILE A 101 -6.75 5.36 3.76
C ILE A 101 -8.03 6.04 4.28
N SER A 102 -8.24 7.32 3.94
CA SER A 102 -9.45 8.05 4.33
C SER A 102 -10.71 7.45 3.70
N ALA A 103 -10.65 7.06 2.43
CA ALA A 103 -11.75 6.39 1.74
C ALA A 103 -12.04 5.00 2.38
N LEU A 104 -11.00 4.21 2.68
CA LEU A 104 -11.15 2.94 3.38
C LEU A 104 -11.78 3.11 4.77
N ALA A 105 -11.35 4.12 5.54
CA ALA A 105 -11.90 4.40 6.86
C ALA A 105 -13.38 4.82 6.80
N ALA A 106 -13.74 5.67 5.83
CA ALA A 106 -15.12 6.08 5.60
C ALA A 106 -16.00 4.88 5.18
N TYR A 107 -15.51 4.05 4.25
CA TYR A 107 -16.20 2.85 3.79
C TYR A 107 -16.38 1.82 4.91
N ARG A 108 -15.35 1.60 5.73
CA ARG A 108 -15.41 0.75 6.92
C ARG A 108 -16.52 1.20 7.87
N LYS A 109 -16.61 2.50 8.16
CA LYS A 109 -17.67 3.07 9.01
C LYS A 109 -19.06 2.86 8.40
N GLN A 110 -19.20 2.98 7.08
CA GLN A 110 -20.45 2.70 6.37
C GLN A 110 -20.85 1.21 6.45
N LEU A 111 -19.89 0.29 6.34
CA LEU A 111 -20.18 -1.14 6.47
C LEU A 111 -20.57 -1.51 7.91
N TYR A 112 -19.91 -0.90 8.90
CA TYR A 112 -20.24 -1.11 10.31
C TYR A 112 -21.68 -0.71 10.65
N SER A 113 -22.19 0.40 10.11
CA SER A 113 -23.58 0.81 10.37
C SER A 113 -24.63 -0.12 9.77
N ARG A 114 -24.23 -1.02 8.85
CA ARG A 114 -25.07 -2.05 8.25
C ARG A 114 -24.98 -3.40 8.97
N CYS A 115 -24.03 -3.56 9.90
CA CYS A 115 -23.83 -4.78 10.66
C CYS A 115 -24.80 -4.85 11.84
N ALA A 116 -25.41 -6.01 12.06
CA ALA A 116 -26.36 -6.25 13.15
C ALA A 116 -25.76 -7.04 14.33
N SER A 117 -24.52 -7.51 14.20
CA SER A 117 -23.87 -8.35 15.22
C SER A 117 -22.36 -8.22 15.19
N LYS A 118 -21.71 -8.63 16.28
CA LYS A 118 -20.25 -8.69 16.38
C LYS A 118 -19.63 -9.57 15.29
N THR A 119 -20.24 -10.71 14.97
CA THR A 119 -19.71 -11.61 13.95
C THR A 119 -19.75 -10.97 12.55
N GLU A 120 -20.72 -10.10 12.28
CA GLU A 120 -20.77 -9.34 11.03
C GLU A 120 -19.67 -8.28 10.98
N THR A 121 -19.41 -7.57 12.09
CA THR A 121 -18.29 -6.63 12.15
C THR A 121 -16.94 -7.34 12.05
N ASP A 122 -16.78 -8.51 12.67
CA ASP A 122 -15.57 -9.33 12.58
C ASP A 122 -15.34 -9.77 11.13
N LEU A 123 -16.40 -10.19 10.41
CA LEU A 123 -16.30 -10.52 9.00
C LEU A 123 -15.88 -9.32 8.14
N VAL A 124 -16.46 -8.13 8.39
CA VAL A 124 -16.04 -6.90 7.72
C VAL A 124 -14.54 -6.65 7.94
N GLU A 125 -14.05 -6.76 9.18
CA GLU A 125 -12.63 -6.60 9.49
C GLU A 125 -11.73 -7.56 8.71
N LEU A 126 -12.15 -8.82 8.59
CA LEU A 126 -11.39 -9.80 7.84
C LEU A 126 -11.22 -9.41 6.37
N PHE A 127 -12.22 -8.78 5.76
CA PHE A 127 -12.14 -8.31 4.37
C PHE A 127 -11.25 -7.08 4.19
N PHE A 128 -11.08 -6.25 5.23
CA PHE A 128 -10.07 -5.17 5.20
C PHE A 128 -8.64 -5.70 5.36
N VAL A 129 -8.45 -6.86 6.00
CA VAL A 129 -7.15 -7.53 6.09
C VAL A 129 -6.84 -8.32 4.81
N ASN A 130 -7.82 -9.04 4.28
CA ASN A 130 -7.72 -9.78 3.02
C ASN A 130 -9.05 -9.70 2.26
N PRO A 131 -9.11 -8.95 1.13
CA PRO A 131 -10.34 -8.79 0.37
C PRO A 131 -10.89 -10.09 -0.23
N TYR A 132 -10.11 -11.18 -0.25
CA TYR A 132 -10.51 -12.49 -0.77
C TYR A 132 -10.57 -13.53 0.34
N LEU A 133 -11.77 -14.01 0.66
CA LEU A 133 -11.97 -15.03 1.70
C LEU A 133 -12.91 -16.12 1.22
N ASN A 134 -12.63 -17.35 1.64
CA ASN A 134 -13.56 -18.47 1.49
C ASN A 134 -14.30 -18.76 2.81
N SER A 135 -15.29 -19.65 2.77
CA SER A 135 -16.09 -19.99 3.96
C SER A 135 -15.29 -20.63 5.10
N LYS A 136 -14.18 -21.31 4.79
CA LYS A 136 -13.29 -21.90 5.79
C LYS A 136 -12.52 -20.80 6.52
N ASP A 137 -11.96 -19.84 5.78
CA ASP A 137 -11.27 -18.69 6.37
C ASP A 137 -12.17 -17.93 7.34
N VAL A 138 -13.44 -17.72 6.96
CA VAL A 138 -14.44 -17.05 7.81
C VAL A 138 -14.79 -17.89 9.03
N ALA A 139 -15.04 -19.19 8.88
CA ALA A 139 -15.34 -20.06 10.01
C ALA A 139 -14.21 -20.06 11.04
N ASP A 140 -12.98 -20.24 10.57
CA ASP A 140 -11.78 -20.33 11.42
C ASP A 140 -11.48 -18.98 12.10
N LYS A 141 -11.52 -17.87 11.36
CA LYS A 141 -11.12 -16.56 11.88
C LYS A 141 -12.22 -15.84 12.68
N CYS A 142 -13.50 -16.06 12.37
CA CYS A 142 -14.62 -15.54 13.17
C CYS A 142 -15.01 -16.47 14.33
N GLY A 143 -14.43 -17.68 14.43
CA GLY A 143 -14.76 -18.64 15.48
C GLY A 143 -16.20 -19.16 15.41
N VAL A 144 -16.71 -19.40 14.19
CA VAL A 144 -18.11 -19.83 13.96
C VAL A 144 -18.18 -21.14 13.17
N SER A 145 -19.32 -21.83 13.26
CA SER A 145 -19.56 -23.04 12.48
C SER A 145 -19.54 -22.76 10.96
N SER A 146 -19.17 -23.75 10.14
CA SER A 146 -19.18 -23.58 8.68
C SER A 146 -20.56 -23.19 8.11
N PRO A 147 -21.70 -23.74 8.60
CA PRO A 147 -23.01 -23.24 8.21
C PRO A 147 -23.24 -21.75 8.54
N THR A 148 -22.79 -21.30 9.72
CA THR A 148 -22.88 -19.88 10.11
C THR A 148 -22.03 -19.00 9.19
N ALA A 149 -20.80 -19.42 8.88
CA ALA A 149 -19.92 -18.70 7.95
C ALA A 149 -20.55 -18.56 6.55
N MET A 150 -21.15 -19.63 6.00
CA MET A 150 -21.87 -19.56 4.73
C MET A 150 -23.06 -18.60 4.78
N LYS A 151 -23.84 -18.64 5.87
CA LYS A 151 -24.98 -17.73 6.05
C LYS A 151 -24.54 -16.26 6.08
N LEU A 152 -23.42 -15.96 6.76
CA LEU A 152 -22.85 -14.61 6.81
C LEU A 152 -22.39 -14.15 5.42
N LEU A 153 -21.65 -14.99 4.71
CA LEU A 153 -21.18 -14.70 3.35
C LEU A 153 -22.34 -14.44 2.40
N SER A 154 -23.37 -15.30 2.39
CA SER A 154 -24.57 -15.10 1.57
C SER A 154 -25.36 -13.85 1.94
N LYS A 155 -25.41 -13.48 3.23
CA LYS A 155 -26.04 -12.22 3.66
C LYS A 155 -25.28 -11.02 3.12
N MET A 156 -23.95 -11.00 3.25
CA MET A 156 -23.11 -9.89 2.78
C MET A 156 -23.09 -9.79 1.25
N GLU A 157 -23.15 -10.92 0.56
CA GLU A 157 -23.34 -10.99 -0.89
C GLU A 157 -24.70 -10.42 -1.32
N SER A 158 -25.78 -10.83 -0.65
CA SER A 158 -27.13 -10.29 -0.92
C SER A 158 -27.24 -8.78 -0.64
N ALA A 159 -26.40 -8.28 0.26
CA ALA A 159 -26.30 -6.87 0.60
C ALA A 159 -25.41 -6.07 -0.39
N GLY A 160 -24.85 -6.71 -1.41
CA GLY A 160 -23.95 -6.11 -2.39
C GLY A 160 -22.58 -5.72 -1.83
N ILE A 161 -22.20 -6.24 -0.66
CA ILE A 161 -20.89 -5.96 -0.02
C ILE A 161 -19.83 -6.93 -0.56
N LEU A 162 -20.24 -8.17 -0.85
CA LEU A 162 -19.38 -9.21 -1.38
C LEU A 162 -19.89 -9.71 -2.72
N ARG A 163 -18.99 -10.32 -3.48
CA ARG A 163 -19.32 -11.05 -4.71
C ARG A 163 -18.61 -12.40 -4.72
N GLU A 164 -19.34 -13.47 -5.03
CA GLU A 164 -18.74 -14.77 -5.31
C GLU A 164 -18.03 -14.75 -6.68
N THR A 165 -16.83 -15.33 -6.76
CA THR A 165 -15.94 -15.20 -7.94
C THR A 165 -15.68 -16.49 -8.69
N THR A 166 -15.99 -17.66 -8.12
CA THR A 166 -15.58 -18.95 -8.67
C THR A 166 -16.65 -19.66 -9.48
N GLY A 167 -17.93 -19.35 -9.26
CA GLY A 167 -19.07 -20.07 -9.84
C GLY A 167 -19.20 -21.52 -9.35
N ARG A 168 -18.43 -21.94 -8.33
CA ARG A 168 -18.35 -23.34 -7.89
C ARG A 168 -19.41 -23.66 -6.83
N LYS A 169 -19.72 -24.96 -6.68
CA LYS A 169 -20.58 -25.46 -5.59
C LYS A 169 -19.84 -25.65 -4.26
N LYS A 170 -18.53 -25.89 -4.31
CA LYS A 170 -17.65 -26.06 -3.13
C LYS A 170 -16.40 -25.20 -3.29
N GLY A 171 -15.85 -24.73 -2.18
CA GLY A 171 -14.65 -23.88 -2.18
C GLY A 171 -14.88 -22.52 -2.85
N ARG A 172 -16.06 -21.93 -2.62
CA ARG A 172 -16.39 -20.58 -3.12
C ARG A 172 -15.46 -19.55 -2.53
N LEU A 173 -15.02 -18.62 -3.37
CA LEU A 173 -14.20 -17.48 -2.98
C LEU A 173 -15.02 -16.21 -3.14
N TYR A 174 -15.08 -15.43 -2.07
CA TYR A 174 -15.81 -14.17 -2.00
C TYR A 174 -14.82 -13.02 -2.01
N VAL A 175 -15.17 -11.98 -2.76
CA VAL A 175 -14.39 -10.75 -2.84
C VAL A 175 -15.18 -9.55 -2.31
N ALA A 176 -14.52 -8.69 -1.55
CA ALA A 176 -15.07 -7.39 -1.14
C ALA A 176 -14.73 -6.32 -2.18
N ASP A 177 -15.58 -6.17 -3.20
CA ASP A 177 -15.31 -5.27 -4.34
C ASP A 177 -15.07 -3.83 -3.89
N GLY A 178 -15.89 -3.29 -2.98
CA GLY A 178 -15.70 -1.91 -2.51
C GLY A 178 -14.36 -1.66 -1.80
N VAL A 179 -13.78 -2.67 -1.15
CA VAL A 179 -12.42 -2.56 -0.57
C VAL A 179 -11.39 -2.55 -1.71
N LEU A 180 -11.53 -3.45 -2.68
CA LEU A 180 -10.62 -3.54 -3.82
C LEU A 180 -10.67 -2.29 -4.71
N ASP A 181 -11.86 -1.76 -5.00
CA ASP A 181 -12.02 -0.59 -5.86
C ASP A 181 -11.31 0.62 -5.25
N ILE A 182 -11.43 0.82 -3.92
CA ILE A 182 -10.69 1.87 -3.21
C ILE A 182 -9.16 1.62 -3.29
N LEU A 183 -8.70 0.39 -3.07
CA LEU A 183 -7.27 0.04 -3.17
C LEU A 183 -6.71 0.22 -4.59
N MET A 184 -7.55 0.05 -5.62
CA MET A 184 -7.17 0.20 -7.02
C MET A 184 -7.44 1.59 -7.58
N GLY A 185 -8.00 2.51 -6.79
CA GLY A 185 -8.38 3.86 -7.22
C GLY A 185 -9.46 3.89 -8.31
N ARG A 186 -10.45 2.98 -8.24
CA ARG A 186 -11.57 2.87 -9.19
C ARG A 186 -12.85 3.52 -8.68
#